data_AF-A0A8I3ALB3-F1
#
_entry.id   AF-A0A8I3ALB3-F1
#
_cell.length_a   1.000
_cell.length_b   1.000
_cell.length_c   1.000
_cell.angle_alpha   90.00
_cell.angle_beta   90.00
_cell.angle_gamma   90.00
#
_symmetry.space_group_name_H-M   'P 1'
#
loop_
_entity.id
_entity.type
_entity.pdbx_description
1 polymer ?
#
loop_
_entity_poly.entity_id
_entity_poly.type
_entity_poly.pdbx_seq_one_letter_code
_entity_poly.pdbx_strand_id
1 'polypeptide(L)'
;MRSMKAKHRLARPLPRLLSTAATGVSASAAPQITPITSLLIANRGEIALRIHKTADRLGIRTTTLYTDPDASSQHAACSPHSLSLGNPKAYLDGDRIISLAKQHGIQALHPGYGFLSENPAFASRCEKEGIVFVGPPAKAMHDMGDKARSKEIMTAAGVPCRGAAIEARIYAESPEKGFMPDSGKLVHLTTPATDPDVRIDAGFVQGDTVSEAYDGMIAKLIVRGRDRETAIRRLELALRDYEVVGLSTNIEFLKRMCRSPAFIEGDVETGFIEKWKDELFAPRVITDEVFVQAALGSLTAQLASEAPHGGSLGFGAPNTASERSFALKVLDAYSKQDGEVVQVTVSQTSPGMFSATVTRKGAEPVVIEKIACTSSTPKSLATKLTTFFPGERIHSTVVRTTPNATETQDSKVVVFQHGVRTELALLPPKWFEKALGLKEIAASVVAPMPCKVLRNEVAEGEVVKKGAPLVVIESMKMETVIRSPQDGVVKKLTHKEGDICKAGTVLVLFEEEAANEAS
;
A
#
# COMPACT_ATOMS: atom_id res chain seq x y z
N MET A 1 -28.47 -60.03 0.01
CA MET A 1 -29.85 -59.57 -0.25
C MET A 1 -29.82 -58.53 -1.36
N ARG A 2 -30.90 -58.45 -2.14
CA ARG A 2 -30.93 -58.11 -3.57
C ARG A 2 -30.67 -56.63 -3.90
N SER A 3 -29.81 -56.43 -4.90
CA SER A 3 -29.71 -55.25 -5.75
C SER A 3 -30.95 -55.13 -6.65
N MET A 4 -31.57 -53.95 -6.69
CA MET A 4 -32.59 -53.61 -7.69
C MET A 4 -32.06 -52.52 -8.62
N LYS A 5 -31.73 -52.92 -9.85
CA LYS A 5 -31.50 -52.04 -11.00
C LYS A 5 -32.85 -51.60 -11.57
N ALA A 6 -33.09 -50.30 -11.67
CA ALA A 6 -34.21 -49.75 -12.44
C ALA A 6 -33.82 -49.64 -13.92
N LYS A 7 -34.72 -50.13 -14.79
CA LYS A 7 -34.55 -50.25 -16.25
C LYS A 7 -34.75 -48.90 -16.95
N HIS A 8 -33.81 -48.52 -17.83
CA HIS A 8 -34.00 -47.48 -18.84
C HIS A 8 -35.18 -47.84 -19.78
N ARG A 9 -36.14 -46.93 -19.93
CA ARG A 9 -37.07 -46.91 -21.07
C ARG A 9 -36.62 -45.82 -22.04
N LEU A 10 -36.22 -46.23 -23.24
CA LEU A 10 -36.02 -45.35 -24.40
C LEU A 10 -37.38 -44.88 -24.91
N ALA A 11 -37.64 -43.58 -24.88
CA ALA A 11 -38.80 -42.98 -25.52
C ALA A 11 -38.50 -42.73 -27.01
N ARG A 12 -39.36 -43.26 -27.90
CA ARG A 12 -39.35 -42.98 -29.34
C ARG A 12 -39.72 -41.51 -29.63
N PRO A 13 -39.18 -40.88 -30.68
CA PRO A 13 -39.59 -39.54 -31.07
C PRO A 13 -40.93 -39.58 -31.80
N LEU A 14 -41.86 -38.71 -31.41
CA LEU A 14 -43.10 -38.43 -32.15
C LEU A 14 -42.80 -37.44 -33.31
N PRO A 15 -43.45 -37.58 -34.48
CA PRO A 15 -43.18 -36.72 -35.63
C PRO A 15 -43.81 -35.33 -35.39
N ARG A 16 -43.00 -34.26 -35.52
CA ARG A 16 -43.54 -32.90 -35.57
C ARG A 16 -44.10 -32.64 -36.97
N LEU A 17 -45.41 -32.53 -37.04
CA LEU A 17 -46.18 -32.01 -38.16
C LEU A 17 -45.71 -30.59 -38.51
N LEU A 18 -45.37 -30.36 -39.78
CA LEU A 18 -45.19 -29.03 -40.37
C LEU A 18 -46.57 -28.37 -40.48
N SER A 19 -46.81 -27.35 -39.66
CA SER A 19 -47.95 -26.45 -39.80
C SER A 19 -47.46 -25.15 -40.41
N THR A 20 -47.82 -24.92 -41.67
CA THR A 20 -47.73 -23.64 -42.37
C THR A 20 -48.93 -22.78 -41.99
N ALA A 21 -48.72 -21.80 -41.11
CA ALA A 21 -49.62 -20.66 -40.98
C ALA A 21 -48.77 -19.43 -40.62
N ALA A 22 -48.48 -18.62 -41.63
CA ALA A 22 -47.90 -17.30 -41.48
C ALA A 22 -48.99 -16.35 -40.95
N THR A 23 -48.84 -15.90 -39.70
CA THR A 23 -49.49 -14.69 -39.20
C THR A 23 -48.40 -13.67 -38.93
N GLY A 24 -48.45 -12.58 -39.70
CA GLY A 24 -47.49 -11.48 -39.60
C GLY A 24 -47.57 -10.81 -38.25
N VAL A 25 -46.54 -11.04 -37.42
CA VAL A 25 -46.21 -10.17 -36.29
C VAL A 25 -45.16 -9.20 -36.81
N SER A 26 -45.50 -7.90 -36.83
CA SER A 26 -44.57 -6.82 -37.12
C SER A 26 -43.34 -6.97 -36.22
N ALA A 27 -42.19 -7.28 -36.81
CA ALA A 27 -40.93 -7.30 -36.12
C ALA A 27 -40.60 -5.86 -35.70
N SER A 28 -40.76 -5.56 -34.42
CA SER A 28 -40.14 -4.39 -33.79
C SER A 28 -38.67 -4.40 -34.20
N ALA A 29 -38.24 -3.36 -34.92
CA ALA A 29 -36.85 -3.20 -35.32
C ALA A 29 -35.97 -3.28 -34.06
N ALA A 30 -35.01 -4.20 -34.06
CA ALA A 30 -34.00 -4.26 -33.02
C ALA A 30 -33.35 -2.87 -32.89
N PRO A 31 -33.11 -2.36 -31.67
CA PRO A 31 -32.49 -1.06 -31.50
C PRO A 31 -31.17 -1.03 -32.29
N GLN A 32 -31.02 -0.06 -33.20
CA GLN A 32 -29.75 0.17 -33.87
C GLN A 32 -28.73 0.61 -32.81
N ILE A 33 -27.83 -0.31 -32.44
CA ILE A 33 -26.72 0.00 -31.56
C ILE A 33 -25.65 0.67 -32.42
N THR A 34 -25.45 1.98 -32.23
CA THR A 34 -24.31 2.68 -32.82
C THR A 34 -23.07 2.32 -32.01
N PRO A 35 -22.08 1.61 -32.57
CA PRO A 35 -20.87 1.25 -31.84
C PRO A 35 -20.06 2.51 -31.50
N ILE A 36 -19.56 2.58 -30.27
CA ILE A 36 -18.63 3.62 -29.82
C ILE A 36 -17.27 3.35 -30.45
N THR A 37 -16.73 4.34 -31.16
CA THR A 37 -15.41 4.27 -31.80
C THR A 37 -14.38 5.19 -31.14
N SER A 38 -14.82 6.18 -30.36
CA SER A 38 -13.96 7.07 -29.58
C SER A 38 -14.43 7.24 -28.14
N LEU A 39 -13.51 7.13 -27.19
CA LEU A 39 -13.78 7.15 -25.76
C LEU A 39 -12.80 8.06 -25.02
N LEU A 40 -13.30 9.06 -24.30
CA LEU A 40 -12.50 9.82 -23.33
C LEU A 40 -12.58 9.15 -21.97
N ILE A 41 -11.43 9.00 -21.31
CA ILE A 41 -11.33 8.45 -19.98
C ILE A 41 -11.19 9.61 -18.99
N ALA A 42 -12.28 9.95 -18.30
CA ALA A 42 -12.34 11.05 -17.35
C ALA A 42 -11.87 10.61 -15.96
N ASN A 43 -10.67 10.01 -15.90
CA ASN A 43 -10.07 9.51 -14.67
C ASN A 43 -8.54 9.36 -14.86
N ARG A 44 -7.85 8.92 -13.81
CA ARG A 44 -6.39 8.73 -13.75
C ARG A 44 -6.01 7.36 -13.19
N GLY A 45 -4.72 7.08 -13.08
CA GLY A 45 -4.20 5.92 -12.34
C GLY A 45 -4.60 4.57 -12.93
N GLU A 46 -4.85 3.59 -12.05
CA GLU A 46 -5.17 2.21 -12.41
C GLU A 46 -6.43 2.10 -13.25
N ILE A 47 -7.46 2.88 -12.90
CA ILE A 47 -8.76 2.77 -13.54
C ILE A 47 -8.71 3.28 -14.96
N ALA A 48 -7.91 4.32 -15.21
CA ALA A 48 -7.69 4.80 -16.56
C ALA A 48 -6.98 3.75 -17.43
N LEU A 49 -5.95 3.09 -16.90
CA LEU A 49 -5.27 1.97 -17.58
C LEU A 49 -6.21 0.78 -17.81
N ARG A 50 -7.05 0.45 -16.82
CA ARG A 50 -8.00 -0.67 -16.88
C ARG A 50 -9.05 -0.48 -17.96
N ILE A 51 -9.57 0.75 -18.10
CA ILE A 51 -10.52 1.12 -19.15
C ILE A 51 -9.80 1.09 -20.51
N HIS A 52 -8.64 1.74 -20.60
CA HIS A 52 -7.85 1.80 -21.83
C HIS A 52 -7.54 0.41 -22.38
N LYS A 53 -6.98 -0.50 -21.57
CA LYS A 53 -6.68 -1.89 -21.99
C LYS A 53 -7.88 -2.63 -22.57
N THR A 54 -9.09 -2.33 -22.10
CA THR A 54 -10.31 -2.98 -22.62
C THR A 54 -10.78 -2.33 -23.91
N ALA A 55 -10.79 -1.00 -23.95
CA ALA A 55 -11.16 -0.24 -25.14
C ALA A 55 -10.21 -0.53 -26.31
N ASP A 56 -8.90 -0.58 -26.05
CA ASP A 56 -7.86 -0.91 -27.03
C ASP A 56 -8.05 -2.31 -27.62
N ARG A 57 -8.30 -3.33 -26.78
CA ARG A 57 -8.62 -4.69 -27.23
C ARG A 57 -9.88 -4.77 -28.11
N LEU A 58 -10.79 -3.81 -27.96
CA LEU A 58 -12.02 -3.70 -28.76
C LEU A 58 -11.86 -2.79 -29.99
N GLY A 59 -10.67 -2.23 -30.22
CA GLY A 59 -10.40 -1.29 -31.33
C GLY A 59 -11.03 0.09 -31.15
N ILE A 60 -11.35 0.48 -29.91
CA ILE A 60 -11.93 1.79 -29.59
C ILE A 60 -10.79 2.78 -29.32
N ARG A 61 -10.76 3.90 -30.05
CA ARG A 61 -9.76 4.95 -29.85
C ARG A 61 -9.96 5.63 -28.51
N THR A 62 -8.98 5.56 -27.62
CA THR A 62 -9.06 6.18 -26.29
C THR A 62 -8.35 7.52 -26.21
N THR A 63 -8.97 8.52 -25.59
CA THR A 63 -8.31 9.74 -25.16
C THR A 63 -8.15 9.73 -23.63
N THR A 64 -6.92 9.80 -23.12
CA THR A 64 -6.65 9.88 -21.67
C THR A 64 -6.50 11.32 -21.21
N LEU A 65 -6.79 11.58 -19.94
CA LEU A 65 -6.58 12.87 -19.31
C LEU A 65 -5.41 12.78 -18.32
N TYR A 66 -4.64 13.87 -18.21
CA TYR A 66 -3.62 14.01 -17.19
C TYR A 66 -3.57 15.43 -16.65
N THR A 67 -3.08 15.60 -15.43
CA THR A 67 -2.73 16.89 -14.83
C THR A 67 -1.21 17.02 -14.76
N ASP A 68 -0.67 18.19 -14.46
CA ASP A 68 0.79 18.43 -14.52
C ASP A 68 1.61 17.42 -13.68
N PRO A 69 1.20 17.02 -12.45
CA PRO A 69 1.93 15.98 -11.71
C PRO A 69 1.78 14.57 -12.30
N ASP A 70 0.73 14.31 -13.09
CA ASP A 70 0.50 13.05 -13.78
C ASP A 70 1.18 12.99 -15.16
N ALA A 71 1.90 14.03 -15.60
CA ALA A 71 2.43 14.10 -16.97
C ALA A 71 3.37 12.92 -17.34
N SER A 72 4.02 12.31 -16.36
CA SER A 72 4.89 11.13 -16.53
C SER A 72 4.25 9.80 -16.10
N SER A 73 2.97 9.82 -15.71
CA SER A 73 2.25 8.64 -15.25
C SER A 73 1.96 7.66 -16.37
N GLN A 74 1.80 6.37 -16.01
CA GLN A 74 1.50 5.32 -16.98
C GLN A 74 0.19 5.57 -17.74
N HIS A 75 -0.85 6.12 -17.11
CA HIS A 75 -2.12 6.39 -17.79
C HIS A 75 -2.06 7.60 -18.71
N ALA A 76 -1.16 8.56 -18.45
CA ALA A 76 -0.89 9.64 -19.39
C ALA A 76 -0.22 9.11 -20.66
N ALA A 77 0.69 8.13 -20.52
CA ALA A 77 1.48 7.57 -21.62
C ALA A 77 0.82 6.40 -22.38
N CYS A 78 -0.26 5.80 -21.86
CA CYS A 78 -0.82 4.58 -22.45
C CYS A 78 -1.57 4.79 -23.78
N SER A 79 -1.95 6.03 -24.10
CA SER A 79 -2.61 6.37 -25.37
C SER A 79 -1.83 7.47 -26.09
N PRO A 80 -1.70 7.41 -27.43
CA PRO A 80 -1.16 8.53 -28.22
C PRO A 80 -2.07 9.77 -28.18
N HIS A 81 -3.30 9.65 -27.67
CA HIS A 81 -4.24 10.74 -27.49
C HIS A 81 -4.37 11.06 -26.00
N SER A 82 -3.49 11.91 -25.48
CA SER A 82 -3.52 12.37 -24.08
C SER A 82 -3.73 13.88 -24.02
N LEU A 83 -4.63 14.37 -23.16
CA LEU A 83 -4.92 15.80 -23.00
C LEU A 83 -4.58 16.30 -21.60
N SER A 84 -3.89 17.43 -21.53
CA SER A 84 -3.59 18.10 -20.26
C SER A 84 -4.81 18.87 -19.72
N LEU A 85 -5.11 18.63 -18.46
CA LEU A 85 -6.03 19.40 -17.65
C LEU A 85 -5.35 20.55 -16.87
N GLY A 86 -4.01 20.59 -16.88
CA GLY A 86 -3.22 21.52 -16.08
C GLY A 86 -3.25 21.15 -14.61
N ASN A 87 -3.95 21.94 -13.79
CA ASN A 87 -3.88 21.81 -12.33
C ASN A 87 -4.46 20.47 -11.79
N PRO A 88 -4.00 19.98 -10.62
CA PRO A 88 -4.43 18.69 -10.07
C PRO A 88 -5.92 18.58 -9.69
N LYS A 89 -6.64 19.69 -9.52
CA LYS A 89 -8.07 19.71 -9.16
C LYS A 89 -8.97 19.53 -10.39
N ALA A 90 -8.43 19.69 -11.60
CA ALA A 90 -9.19 19.73 -12.84
C ALA A 90 -9.85 18.40 -13.24
N TYR A 91 -9.53 17.27 -12.60
CA TYR A 91 -10.31 16.03 -12.76
C TYR A 91 -11.76 16.14 -12.26
N LEU A 92 -12.07 17.13 -11.42
CA LEU A 92 -13.43 17.44 -10.96
C LEU A 92 -14.12 18.51 -11.81
N ASP A 93 -13.42 19.09 -12.80
CA ASP A 93 -13.96 20.14 -13.67
C ASP A 93 -14.71 19.51 -14.84
N GLY A 94 -15.96 19.13 -14.59
CA GLY A 94 -16.81 18.49 -15.59
C GLY A 94 -17.05 19.35 -16.84
N ASP A 95 -17.13 20.67 -16.69
CA ASP A 95 -17.36 21.58 -17.82
C ASP A 95 -16.15 21.63 -18.75
N ARG A 96 -14.95 21.70 -18.18
CA ARG A 96 -13.71 21.61 -18.96
C ARG A 96 -13.59 20.28 -19.68
N ILE A 97 -13.89 19.17 -18.99
CA ILE A 97 -13.80 17.82 -19.57
C ILE A 97 -14.78 17.65 -20.73
N ILE A 98 -16.03 18.09 -20.58
CA ILE A 98 -17.04 18.08 -21.65
C ILE A 98 -16.60 18.95 -22.82
N SER A 99 -16.07 20.15 -22.54
CA SER A 99 -15.59 21.07 -23.59
C SER A 99 -14.45 20.44 -24.40
N LEU A 100 -13.49 19.78 -23.74
CA LEU A 100 -12.41 19.04 -24.41
C LEU A 100 -12.96 17.87 -25.24
N ALA A 101 -13.91 17.10 -24.69
CA ALA A 101 -14.53 16.00 -25.42
C ALA A 101 -15.19 16.48 -26.73
N LYS A 102 -15.93 17.60 -26.67
CA LYS A 102 -16.54 18.23 -27.85
C LYS A 102 -15.50 18.73 -28.85
N GLN A 103 -14.48 19.45 -28.38
CA GLN A 103 -13.42 19.98 -29.23
C GLN A 103 -12.68 18.89 -30.02
N HIS A 104 -12.52 17.70 -29.43
CA HIS A 104 -11.84 16.56 -30.04
C HIS A 104 -12.79 15.53 -30.67
N GLY A 105 -14.09 15.86 -30.81
CA GLY A 105 -15.06 15.00 -31.49
C GLY A 105 -15.23 13.62 -30.84
N ILE A 106 -15.23 13.58 -29.51
CA ILE A 106 -15.30 12.32 -28.74
C ILE A 106 -16.76 11.91 -28.54
N GLN A 107 -17.07 10.64 -28.84
CA GLN A 107 -18.43 10.11 -28.81
C GLN A 107 -18.90 9.71 -27.42
N ALA A 108 -17.99 9.18 -26.60
CA ALA A 108 -18.32 8.65 -25.29
C ALA A 108 -17.30 9.05 -24.24
N LEU A 109 -17.75 9.10 -22.98
CA LEU A 109 -16.93 9.40 -21.82
C LEU A 109 -17.09 8.30 -20.77
N HIS A 110 -15.99 7.72 -20.32
CA HIS A 110 -15.97 6.78 -19.21
C HIS A 110 -15.31 7.43 -17.99
N PRO A 111 -16.03 7.61 -16.87
CA PRO A 111 -15.51 8.33 -15.71
C PRO A 111 -14.74 7.43 -14.74
N GLY A 112 -14.55 6.13 -15.03
CA GLY A 112 -14.04 5.17 -14.06
C GLY A 112 -14.88 5.13 -12.78
N TYR A 113 -14.22 5.30 -11.63
CA TYR A 113 -14.84 5.45 -10.31
C TYR A 113 -14.19 6.61 -9.53
N GLY A 114 -14.87 7.14 -8.52
CA GLY A 114 -14.48 8.41 -7.91
C GLY A 114 -14.63 9.59 -8.89
N PHE A 115 -14.12 10.76 -8.52
CA PHE A 115 -14.30 12.01 -9.29
C PHE A 115 -15.75 12.25 -9.71
N LEU A 116 -16.02 12.25 -11.02
CA LEU A 116 -17.32 12.57 -11.61
C LEU A 116 -18.18 11.34 -11.93
N SER A 117 -17.71 10.13 -11.58
CA SER A 117 -18.39 8.86 -11.95
C SER A 117 -19.76 8.65 -11.32
N GLU A 118 -19.98 9.20 -10.12
CA GLU A 118 -21.24 9.12 -9.38
C GLU A 118 -21.90 10.49 -9.27
N ASN A 119 -21.57 11.43 -10.16
CA ASN A 119 -22.17 12.75 -10.20
C ASN A 119 -23.33 12.75 -11.22
N PRO A 120 -24.60 12.73 -10.76
CA PRO A 120 -25.76 12.63 -11.67
C PRO A 120 -25.91 13.86 -12.56
N ALA A 121 -25.50 15.04 -12.08
CA ALA A 121 -25.53 16.27 -12.85
C ALA A 121 -24.53 16.24 -14.01
N PHE A 122 -23.34 15.69 -13.77
CA PHE A 122 -22.33 15.49 -14.81
C PHE A 122 -22.77 14.48 -15.87
N ALA A 123 -23.31 13.33 -15.46
CA ALA A 123 -23.86 12.33 -16.38
C ALA A 123 -24.98 12.93 -17.26
N SER A 124 -25.92 13.65 -16.64
CA SER A 124 -27.00 14.35 -17.36
C SER A 124 -26.47 15.41 -18.32
N ARG A 125 -25.38 16.09 -17.96
CA ARG A 125 -24.76 17.12 -18.81
C ARG A 125 -24.06 16.48 -20.01
N CYS A 126 -23.37 15.36 -19.85
CA CYS A 126 -22.80 14.60 -20.96
C CYS A 126 -23.87 14.22 -21.99
N GLU A 127 -25.00 13.66 -21.54
CA GLU A 127 -26.12 13.27 -22.42
C GLU A 127 -26.70 14.47 -23.17
N LYS A 128 -26.93 15.60 -22.48
CA LYS A 128 -27.41 16.85 -23.10
C LYS A 128 -26.49 17.39 -24.18
N GLU A 129 -25.19 17.16 -24.02
CA GLU A 129 -24.14 17.60 -24.95
C GLU A 129 -23.85 16.56 -26.05
N GLY A 130 -24.64 15.48 -26.12
CA GLY A 130 -24.50 14.42 -27.12
C GLY A 130 -23.32 13.48 -26.89
N ILE A 131 -22.75 13.47 -25.69
CA ILE A 131 -21.66 12.57 -25.29
C ILE A 131 -22.25 11.41 -24.50
N VAL A 132 -22.02 10.18 -24.97
CA VAL A 132 -22.48 8.98 -24.27
C VAL A 132 -21.73 8.83 -22.95
N PHE A 133 -22.44 8.93 -21.83
CA PHE A 133 -21.88 8.65 -20.52
C PHE A 133 -21.84 7.13 -20.29
N VAL A 134 -20.64 6.54 -20.25
CA VAL A 134 -20.42 5.11 -20.04
C VAL A 134 -20.49 4.82 -18.54
N GLY A 135 -21.71 4.71 -18.03
CA GLY A 135 -22.01 4.45 -16.62
C GLY A 135 -23.52 4.34 -16.38
N PRO A 136 -23.96 4.33 -15.12
CA PRO A 136 -25.39 4.33 -14.82
C PRO A 136 -26.04 5.64 -15.29
N PRO A 137 -27.32 5.62 -15.70
CA PRO A 137 -28.05 6.85 -15.95
C PRO A 137 -28.19 7.66 -14.64
N ALA A 138 -28.26 8.98 -14.74
CA ALA A 138 -28.34 9.88 -13.58
C ALA A 138 -29.47 9.50 -12.60
N LYS A 139 -30.62 9.05 -13.12
CA LYS A 139 -31.73 8.55 -12.30
C LYS A 139 -31.32 7.34 -11.45
N ALA A 140 -30.61 6.37 -12.01
CA ALA A 140 -30.17 5.20 -11.26
C ALA A 140 -29.15 5.59 -10.18
N MET A 141 -28.27 6.56 -10.45
CA MET A 141 -27.35 7.10 -9.44
C MET A 141 -28.11 7.76 -8.27
N HIS A 142 -29.16 8.54 -8.56
CA HIS A 142 -30.01 9.12 -7.52
C HIS A 142 -30.74 8.04 -6.70
N ASP A 143 -31.32 7.06 -7.39
CA ASP A 143 -32.10 6.00 -6.77
C ASP A 143 -31.23 5.11 -5.86
N MET A 144 -29.96 4.92 -6.22
CA MET A 144 -29.00 4.06 -5.51
C MET A 144 -28.04 4.78 -4.57
N GLY A 145 -27.93 6.11 -4.67
CA GLY A 145 -27.14 6.93 -3.74
C GLY A 145 -27.82 7.08 -2.37
N ASP A 146 -29.14 6.90 -2.31
CA ASP A 146 -29.91 6.89 -1.08
C ASP A 146 -29.98 5.45 -0.51
N LYS A 147 -29.41 5.25 0.68
CA LYS A 147 -29.35 3.92 1.33
C LYS A 147 -30.72 3.33 1.65
N ALA A 148 -31.71 4.15 2.01
CA ALA A 148 -33.06 3.67 2.34
C ALA A 148 -33.80 3.25 1.06
N ARG A 149 -33.81 4.12 0.06
CA ARG A 149 -34.40 3.83 -1.25
C ARG A 149 -33.75 2.65 -1.95
N SER A 150 -32.44 2.50 -1.79
CA SER A 150 -31.70 1.36 -2.33
C SER A 150 -32.17 0.03 -1.77
N LYS A 151 -32.39 -0.01 -0.46
CA LYS A 151 -32.83 -1.22 0.24
C LYS A 151 -34.26 -1.61 -0.16
N GLU A 152 -35.14 -0.64 -0.36
CA GLU A 152 -36.49 -0.86 -0.86
C GLU A 152 -36.48 -1.47 -2.28
N ILE A 153 -35.71 -0.87 -3.21
CA ILE A 153 -35.57 -1.36 -4.58
C ILE A 153 -35.02 -2.80 -4.61
N MET A 154 -33.97 -3.07 -3.83
CA MET A 154 -33.35 -4.40 -3.79
C MET A 154 -34.26 -5.45 -3.15
N THR A 155 -35.02 -5.08 -2.11
CA THR A 155 -36.01 -5.97 -1.47
C THR A 155 -37.15 -6.28 -2.44
N ALA A 156 -37.69 -5.26 -3.13
CA ALA A 156 -38.75 -5.43 -4.12
C ALA A 156 -38.29 -6.28 -5.32
N ALA A 157 -37.03 -6.15 -5.73
CA ALA A 157 -36.43 -6.94 -6.81
C ALA A 157 -36.10 -8.39 -6.40
N GLY A 158 -36.29 -8.77 -5.13
CA GLY A 158 -36.04 -10.11 -4.63
C GLY A 158 -34.57 -10.55 -4.76
N VAL A 159 -33.63 -9.59 -4.76
CA VAL A 159 -32.21 -9.86 -5.01
C VAL A 159 -31.63 -10.71 -3.87
N PRO A 160 -31.22 -11.97 -4.13
CA PRO A 160 -30.63 -12.80 -3.10
C PRO A 160 -29.16 -12.40 -2.87
N CYS A 161 -28.82 -12.00 -1.65
CA CYS A 161 -27.42 -11.82 -1.25
C CYS A 161 -26.75 -13.20 -1.16
N ARG A 162 -25.87 -13.53 -2.12
CA ARG A 162 -25.11 -14.78 -2.14
C ARG A 162 -23.62 -14.49 -1.99
N GLY A 163 -22.98 -15.23 -1.08
CA GLY A 163 -21.55 -15.07 -0.80
C GLY A 163 -21.22 -13.78 -0.07
N ALA A 164 -19.94 -13.48 0.03
CA ALA A 164 -19.43 -12.22 0.53
C ALA A 164 -18.25 -11.77 -0.33
N ALA A 165 -18.06 -10.45 -0.43
CA ALA A 165 -16.85 -9.85 -0.99
C ALA A 165 -16.35 -8.80 -0.01
N ILE A 166 -15.02 -8.69 0.08
CA ILE A 166 -14.35 -7.68 0.90
C ILE A 166 -13.29 -7.01 0.02
N GLU A 167 -13.34 -5.69 -0.02
CA GLU A 167 -12.30 -4.84 -0.63
C GLU A 167 -11.49 -4.22 0.49
N ALA A 168 -10.16 -4.38 0.44
CA ALA A 168 -9.22 -3.63 1.23
C ALA A 168 -8.50 -2.61 0.35
N ARG A 169 -8.46 -1.36 0.79
CA ARG A 169 -7.68 -0.30 0.14
C ARG A 169 -6.29 -0.26 0.75
N ILE A 170 -5.31 -0.52 -0.09
CA ILE A 170 -3.90 -0.46 0.28
C ILE A 170 -3.48 1.01 0.18
N TYR A 171 -3.25 1.65 1.32
CA TYR A 171 -2.85 3.04 1.40
C TYR A 171 -1.38 3.19 1.77
N ALA A 172 -0.75 4.21 1.19
CA ALA A 172 0.50 4.78 1.65
C ALA A 172 0.22 5.65 2.89
N GLU A 173 0.20 5.01 4.06
CA GLU A 173 -0.10 5.65 5.34
C GLU A 173 0.54 4.86 6.50
N SER A 174 0.63 5.49 7.66
CA SER A 174 1.18 4.96 8.92
C SER A 174 0.09 4.85 9.98
N PRO A 175 -0.67 3.74 10.07
CA PRO A 175 -1.77 3.59 11.04
C PRO A 175 -1.33 3.82 12.49
N GLU A 176 -0.14 3.39 12.87
CA GLU A 176 0.44 3.55 14.20
C GLU A 176 0.73 5.01 14.56
N LYS A 177 0.87 5.87 13.55
CA LYS A 177 1.01 7.32 13.70
C LYS A 177 -0.33 8.03 13.45
N GLY A 178 -1.45 7.35 13.66
CA GLY A 178 -2.78 7.93 13.44
C GLY A 178 -3.13 8.06 11.96
N PHE A 179 -2.76 7.05 11.15
CA PHE A 179 -3.04 7.01 9.71
C PHE A 179 -2.45 8.20 8.95
N MET A 180 -1.30 8.69 9.42
CA MET A 180 -0.59 9.76 8.73
C MET A 180 -0.24 9.31 7.30
N PRO A 181 -0.59 10.09 6.27
CA PRO A 181 -0.24 9.76 4.90
C PRO A 181 1.28 9.61 4.72
N ASP A 182 1.69 8.86 3.71
CA ASP A 182 3.09 8.70 3.33
C ASP A 182 3.22 8.76 1.80
N SER A 183 4.40 9.10 1.32
CA SER A 183 4.68 9.26 -0.11
C SER A 183 6.13 8.90 -0.40
N GLY A 184 6.42 8.56 -1.66
CA GLY A 184 7.77 8.20 -2.05
C GLY A 184 7.83 7.07 -3.05
N LYS A 185 9.04 6.59 -3.30
CA LYS A 185 9.32 5.57 -4.30
C LYS A 185 9.01 4.17 -3.76
N LEU A 186 8.32 3.35 -4.55
CA LEU A 186 8.11 1.93 -4.27
C LEU A 186 9.39 1.15 -4.59
N VAL A 187 10.34 1.13 -3.66
CA VAL A 187 11.66 0.48 -3.80
C VAL A 187 11.52 -1.02 -4.05
N HIS A 188 10.63 -1.67 -3.30
CA HIS A 188 10.26 -3.06 -3.47
C HIS A 188 8.74 -3.19 -3.43
N LEU A 189 8.18 -3.94 -4.38
CA LEU A 189 6.76 -4.23 -4.45
C LEU A 189 6.58 -5.67 -4.94
N THR A 190 6.04 -6.52 -4.08
CA THR A 190 5.44 -7.82 -4.44
C THR A 190 3.94 -7.72 -4.18
N THR A 191 3.13 -8.16 -5.14
CA THR A 191 1.68 -8.26 -5.00
C THR A 191 1.26 -9.73 -4.87
N PRO A 192 0.15 -10.02 -4.19
CA PRO A 192 -0.42 -11.36 -4.10
C PRO A 192 -0.74 -11.95 -5.47
N ALA A 193 -0.71 -13.28 -5.56
CA ALA A 193 -1.19 -13.97 -6.74
C ALA A 193 -2.69 -13.70 -6.93
N THR A 194 -3.09 -13.40 -8.17
CA THR A 194 -4.50 -13.19 -8.51
C THR A 194 -5.12 -14.48 -9.08
N ASP A 195 -6.39 -14.67 -8.79
CA ASP A 195 -7.20 -15.78 -9.28
C ASP A 195 -8.67 -15.30 -9.42
N PRO A 196 -9.64 -16.14 -9.83
CA PRO A 196 -11.03 -15.71 -9.94
C PRO A 196 -11.66 -15.16 -8.65
N ASP A 197 -11.12 -15.51 -7.49
CA ASP A 197 -11.58 -15.12 -6.16
C ASP A 197 -10.70 -14.04 -5.48
N VAL A 198 -9.48 -13.79 -5.97
CA VAL A 198 -8.54 -12.76 -5.50
C VAL A 198 -8.17 -11.82 -6.66
N ARG A 199 -8.59 -10.56 -6.57
CA ARG A 199 -8.38 -9.53 -7.59
C ARG A 199 -7.61 -8.35 -7.00
N ILE A 200 -6.68 -7.82 -7.79
CA ILE A 200 -5.96 -6.59 -7.46
C ILE A 200 -6.17 -5.59 -8.58
N ASP A 201 -6.64 -4.40 -8.21
CA ASP A 201 -6.65 -3.22 -9.07
C ASP A 201 -5.58 -2.25 -8.54
N ALA A 202 -4.47 -2.07 -9.24
CA ALA A 202 -3.31 -1.28 -8.77
C ALA A 202 -2.84 -0.27 -9.82
N GLY A 203 -2.48 0.93 -9.37
CA GLY A 203 -2.07 2.06 -10.23
C GLY A 203 -0.57 2.27 -10.31
N PHE A 204 0.19 1.49 -9.55
CA PHE A 204 1.62 1.63 -9.37
C PHE A 204 2.31 0.27 -9.56
N VAL A 205 3.54 0.31 -10.08
CA VAL A 205 4.46 -0.83 -10.10
C VAL A 205 5.72 -0.53 -9.31
N GLN A 206 6.54 -1.55 -9.04
CA GLN A 206 7.83 -1.35 -8.39
C GLN A 206 8.66 -0.32 -9.16
N GLY A 207 9.20 0.67 -8.45
CA GLY A 207 9.99 1.76 -9.00
C GLY A 207 9.20 3.06 -9.22
N ASP A 208 7.87 3.01 -9.26
CA ASP A 208 7.03 4.20 -9.34
C ASP A 208 7.07 5.01 -8.03
N THR A 209 6.75 6.30 -8.12
CA THR A 209 6.64 7.21 -6.98
C THR A 209 5.17 7.51 -6.68
N VAL A 210 4.74 7.22 -5.47
CA VAL A 210 3.46 7.69 -4.93
C VAL A 210 3.63 9.17 -4.58
N SER A 211 2.93 10.04 -5.31
CA SER A 211 3.01 11.49 -5.17
C SER A 211 2.09 12.01 -4.08
N GLU A 212 2.53 13.05 -3.37
CA GLU A 212 1.72 13.77 -2.38
C GLU A 212 0.57 14.59 -2.99
N ALA A 213 0.51 14.77 -4.31
CA ALA A 213 -0.50 15.61 -4.95
C ALA A 213 -1.92 14.98 -4.93
N TYR A 214 -2.02 13.70 -4.59
CA TYR A 214 -3.25 12.90 -4.68
C TYR A 214 -3.45 12.00 -3.46
N ASP A 215 -4.58 11.29 -3.47
CA ASP A 215 -4.89 10.25 -2.50
C ASP A 215 -3.82 9.16 -2.49
N GLY A 216 -3.40 8.71 -1.31
CA GLY A 216 -2.30 7.75 -1.11
C GLY A 216 -2.66 6.29 -1.46
N MET A 217 -3.77 6.06 -2.15
CA MET A 217 -4.23 4.70 -2.47
C MET A 217 -3.33 4.09 -3.53
N ILE A 218 -2.67 2.99 -3.18
CA ILE A 218 -1.76 2.24 -4.04
C ILE A 218 -2.55 1.22 -4.88
N ALA A 219 -3.46 0.49 -4.23
CA ALA A 219 -4.23 -0.58 -4.84
C ALA A 219 -5.51 -0.89 -4.07
N LYS A 220 -6.42 -1.60 -4.73
CA LYS A 220 -7.55 -2.29 -4.12
C LYS A 220 -7.31 -3.80 -4.19
N LEU A 221 -7.32 -4.45 -3.04
CA LEU A 221 -7.31 -5.90 -2.93
C LEU A 221 -8.74 -6.36 -2.67
N ILE A 222 -9.35 -6.99 -3.67
CA ILE A 222 -10.72 -7.49 -3.60
C ILE A 222 -10.69 -9.01 -3.52
N VAL A 223 -11.36 -9.55 -2.52
CA VAL A 223 -11.57 -11.00 -2.42
C VAL A 223 -13.05 -11.31 -2.34
N ARG A 224 -13.46 -12.47 -2.85
CA ARG A 224 -14.80 -13.03 -2.63
C ARG A 224 -14.71 -14.33 -1.88
N GLY A 225 -15.79 -14.77 -1.25
CA GLY A 225 -15.91 -16.04 -0.54
C GLY A 225 -17.35 -16.54 -0.55
N ARG A 226 -17.53 -17.83 -0.25
CA ARG A 226 -18.86 -18.44 -0.11
C ARG A 226 -19.66 -17.85 1.06
N ASP A 227 -18.96 -17.31 2.03
CA ASP A 227 -19.46 -16.59 3.21
C ASP A 227 -18.42 -15.54 3.64
N ARG A 228 -18.82 -14.68 4.59
CA ARG A 228 -17.99 -13.56 5.07
C ARG A 228 -16.70 -14.04 5.72
N GLU A 229 -16.75 -15.08 6.53
CA GLU A 229 -15.58 -15.64 7.21
C GLU A 229 -14.54 -16.17 6.21
N THR A 230 -14.99 -16.89 5.19
CA THR A 230 -14.14 -17.38 4.10
C THR A 230 -13.51 -16.20 3.34
N ALA A 231 -14.27 -15.12 3.09
CA ALA A 231 -13.73 -13.92 2.46
C ALA A 231 -12.68 -13.23 3.35
N ILE A 232 -12.90 -13.12 4.67
CA ILE A 232 -11.90 -12.54 5.61
C ILE A 232 -10.62 -13.37 5.62
N ARG A 233 -10.72 -14.70 5.74
CA ARG A 233 -9.54 -15.59 5.73
C ARG A 233 -8.75 -15.47 4.42
N ARG A 234 -9.47 -15.39 3.29
CA ARG A 234 -8.83 -15.19 1.98
C ARG A 234 -8.16 -13.83 1.87
N LEU A 235 -8.78 -12.77 2.39
CA LEU A 235 -8.19 -11.43 2.44
C LEU A 235 -6.90 -11.45 3.26
N GLU A 236 -6.93 -12.07 4.43
CA GLU A 236 -5.78 -12.18 5.34
C GLU A 236 -4.61 -12.92 4.69
N LEU A 237 -4.88 -14.06 4.04
CA LEU A 237 -3.87 -14.81 3.30
C LEU A 237 -3.30 -14.01 2.13
N ALA A 238 -4.15 -13.34 1.34
CA ALA A 238 -3.69 -12.48 0.26
C ALA A 238 -2.82 -11.33 0.80
N LEU A 239 -3.20 -10.68 1.89
CA LEU A 239 -2.39 -9.60 2.49
C LEU A 239 -0.99 -10.07 2.92
N ARG A 240 -0.79 -11.35 3.27
CA ARG A 240 0.53 -11.90 3.65
C ARG A 240 1.53 -11.90 2.50
N ASP A 241 1.06 -12.01 1.26
CA ASP A 241 1.91 -12.04 0.06
C ASP A 241 2.31 -10.63 -0.40
N TYR A 242 1.70 -9.58 0.16
CA TYR A 242 2.09 -8.20 -0.10
C TYR A 242 3.42 -7.87 0.58
N GLU A 243 4.38 -7.39 -0.21
CA GLU A 243 5.64 -6.84 0.27
C GLU A 243 5.81 -5.43 -0.29
N VAL A 244 5.87 -4.41 0.57
CA VAL A 244 6.07 -3.01 0.16
C VAL A 244 7.20 -2.39 0.98
N VAL A 245 8.19 -1.81 0.28
CA VAL A 245 9.30 -1.05 0.87
C VAL A 245 9.48 0.25 0.13
N GLY A 246 9.79 1.32 0.88
CA GLY A 246 10.05 2.66 0.36
C GLY A 246 9.13 3.73 0.96
N LEU A 247 7.92 3.33 1.35
CA LEU A 247 6.97 4.12 2.12
C LEU A 247 6.21 3.22 3.10
N SER A 248 5.54 3.82 4.06
CA SER A 248 4.69 3.16 5.05
C SER A 248 3.35 2.76 4.43
N THR A 249 2.77 1.65 4.86
CA THR A 249 1.47 1.20 4.37
C THR A 249 0.58 0.66 5.48
N ASN A 250 -0.72 0.68 5.27
CA ASN A 250 -1.70 0.09 6.18
C ASN A 250 -1.83 -1.44 6.11
N ILE A 251 -0.98 -2.13 5.35
CA ILE A 251 -1.10 -3.57 5.13
C ILE A 251 -1.04 -4.37 6.45
N GLU A 252 -0.11 -4.04 7.35
CA GLU A 252 0.01 -4.72 8.65
C GLU A 252 -1.23 -4.48 9.54
N PHE A 253 -1.80 -3.28 9.49
CA PHE A 253 -3.06 -2.95 10.15
C PHE A 253 -4.23 -3.77 9.59
N LEU A 254 -4.35 -3.87 8.26
CA LEU A 254 -5.40 -4.67 7.61
C LEU A 254 -5.30 -6.16 7.97
N LYS A 255 -4.08 -6.71 8.06
CA LYS A 255 -3.85 -8.09 8.56
C LYS A 255 -4.38 -8.27 9.98
N ARG A 256 -4.11 -7.31 10.86
CA ARG A 256 -4.59 -7.31 12.26
C ARG A 256 -6.11 -7.23 12.32
N MET A 257 -6.72 -6.34 11.53
CA MET A 257 -8.18 -6.23 11.43
C MET A 257 -8.83 -7.55 10.97
N CYS A 258 -8.23 -8.26 10.00
CA CYS A 258 -8.74 -9.56 9.56
C CYS A 258 -8.68 -10.66 10.64
N ARG A 259 -7.85 -10.48 11.67
CA ARG A 259 -7.70 -11.40 12.81
C ARG A 259 -8.49 -10.97 14.04
N SER A 260 -9.10 -9.78 14.03
CA SER A 260 -9.90 -9.25 15.13
C SER A 260 -11.18 -10.07 15.31
N PRO A 261 -11.48 -10.61 16.50
CA PRO A 261 -12.73 -11.31 16.77
C PRO A 261 -13.96 -10.44 16.47
N ALA A 262 -13.95 -9.17 16.90
CA ALA A 262 -15.05 -8.24 16.65
C ALA A 262 -15.29 -8.01 15.15
N PHE A 263 -14.21 -7.87 14.38
CA PHE A 263 -14.33 -7.76 12.92
C PHE A 263 -14.86 -9.04 12.29
N ILE A 264 -14.44 -10.23 12.75
CA ILE A 264 -14.90 -11.53 12.23
C ILE A 264 -16.38 -11.75 12.53
N GLU A 265 -16.83 -11.43 13.74
CA GLU A 265 -18.23 -11.55 14.18
C GLU A 265 -19.15 -10.51 13.52
N GLY A 266 -18.58 -9.42 13.01
CA GLY A 266 -19.32 -8.36 12.34
C GLY A 266 -19.86 -7.30 13.30
N ASP A 267 -19.29 -7.18 14.51
CA ASP A 267 -19.50 -6.05 15.42
C ASP A 267 -18.75 -4.82 14.91
N VAL A 268 -19.19 -4.29 13.77
CA VAL A 268 -18.57 -3.15 13.09
C VAL A 268 -19.46 -1.91 13.16
N GLU A 269 -18.85 -0.79 13.53
CA GLU A 269 -19.49 0.53 13.61
C GLU A 269 -18.53 1.62 13.13
N THR A 270 -19.01 2.86 13.00
CA THR A 270 -18.20 3.97 12.46
C THR A 270 -17.03 4.36 13.36
N GLY A 271 -17.06 4.03 14.65
CA GLY A 271 -15.96 4.21 15.60
C GLY A 271 -15.22 2.91 15.94
N PHE A 272 -15.27 1.91 15.07
CA PHE A 272 -14.70 0.58 15.33
C PHE A 272 -13.21 0.64 15.71
N ILE A 273 -12.42 1.44 15.01
CA ILE A 273 -10.97 1.50 15.21
C ILE A 273 -10.65 2.07 16.60
N GLU A 274 -11.35 3.12 17.00
CA GLU A 274 -11.22 3.77 18.30
C GLU A 274 -11.66 2.83 19.44
N LYS A 275 -12.80 2.14 19.26
CA LYS A 275 -13.33 1.18 20.23
C LYS A 275 -12.38 0.00 20.46
N TRP A 276 -11.79 -0.52 19.40
CA TRP A 276 -10.92 -1.70 19.44
C TRP A 276 -9.43 -1.34 19.30
N LYS A 277 -9.04 -0.12 19.64
CA LYS A 277 -7.69 0.40 19.44
C LYS A 277 -6.63 -0.46 20.13
N ASP A 278 -6.86 -0.82 21.39
CA ASP A 278 -5.89 -1.60 22.17
C ASP A 278 -5.66 -2.99 21.57
N GLU A 279 -6.70 -3.59 21.00
CA GLU A 279 -6.61 -4.88 20.29
C GLU A 279 -5.87 -4.72 18.96
N LEU A 280 -6.31 -3.77 18.12
CA LEU A 280 -5.78 -3.58 16.77
C LEU A 280 -4.31 -3.14 16.78
N PHE A 281 -3.89 -2.40 17.81
CA PHE A 281 -2.52 -1.89 17.96
C PHE A 281 -1.71 -2.66 19.02
N ALA A 282 -2.20 -3.80 19.52
CA ALA A 282 -1.47 -4.63 20.47
C ALA A 282 -0.06 -4.98 19.94
N PRO A 283 1.01 -4.76 20.74
CA PRO A 283 2.37 -4.95 20.25
C PRO A 283 2.73 -6.43 20.19
N ARG A 284 3.44 -6.84 19.13
CA ARG A 284 3.95 -8.19 18.92
C ARG A 284 5.38 -8.34 19.41
N VAL A 285 5.84 -9.58 19.53
CA VAL A 285 7.23 -9.90 19.82
C VAL A 285 7.94 -10.31 18.53
N ILE A 286 9.09 -9.72 18.23
CA ILE A 286 9.97 -10.16 17.14
C ILE A 286 10.82 -11.34 17.63
N THR A 287 10.87 -12.42 16.85
CA THR A 287 11.65 -13.62 17.18
C THR A 287 13.10 -13.49 16.71
N ASP A 288 14.01 -14.29 17.29
CA ASP A 288 15.45 -14.23 16.99
C ASP A 288 15.75 -14.56 15.51
N GLU A 289 14.96 -15.43 14.90
CA GLU A 289 15.09 -15.81 13.50
C GLU A 289 15.00 -14.61 12.57
N VAL A 290 14.18 -13.60 12.88
CA VAL A 290 14.05 -12.38 12.05
C VAL A 290 15.39 -11.65 11.96
N PHE A 291 16.10 -11.53 13.08
CA PHE A 291 17.41 -10.87 13.14
C PHE A 291 18.49 -11.70 12.43
N VAL A 292 18.43 -13.03 12.54
CA VAL A 292 19.31 -13.94 11.79
C VAL A 292 19.06 -13.85 10.28
N GLN A 293 17.79 -13.80 9.85
CA GLN A 293 17.43 -13.63 8.45
C GLN A 293 17.93 -12.29 7.91
N ALA A 294 17.78 -11.19 8.67
CA ALA A 294 18.32 -9.88 8.31
C ALA A 294 19.85 -9.92 8.10
N ALA A 295 20.58 -10.59 9.00
CA ALA A 295 22.03 -10.75 8.92
C ALA A 295 22.44 -11.60 7.71
N LEU A 296 21.81 -12.76 7.50
CA LEU A 296 22.08 -13.66 6.36
C LEU A 296 21.78 -13.00 5.01
N GLY A 297 20.66 -12.28 4.92
CA GLY A 297 20.29 -11.53 3.71
C GLY A 297 21.26 -10.40 3.42
N SER A 298 21.75 -9.73 4.46
CA SER A 298 22.77 -8.68 4.32
C SER A 298 24.13 -9.23 3.87
N LEU A 299 24.56 -10.35 4.44
CA LEU A 299 25.78 -11.06 4.06
C LEU A 299 25.75 -11.53 2.61
N THR A 300 24.65 -12.16 2.20
CA THR A 300 24.51 -12.70 0.84
C THR A 300 24.54 -11.58 -0.21
N ALA A 301 23.84 -10.47 0.05
CA ALA A 301 23.83 -9.33 -0.86
C ALA A 301 25.24 -8.74 -1.05
N GLN A 302 26.06 -8.71 0.01
CA GLN A 302 27.46 -8.26 -0.09
C GLN A 302 28.27 -9.19 -1.00
N LEU A 303 28.22 -10.51 -0.76
CA LEU A 303 28.93 -11.51 -1.57
C LEU A 303 28.56 -11.46 -3.05
N ALA A 304 27.31 -11.11 -3.38
CA ALA A 304 26.85 -10.95 -4.76
C ALA A 304 27.26 -9.60 -5.40
N SER A 305 27.60 -8.58 -4.60
CA SER A 305 27.93 -7.22 -5.05
C SER A 305 29.42 -6.93 -5.22
N GLU A 306 30.32 -7.82 -4.75
CA GLU A 306 31.76 -7.63 -4.88
C GLU A 306 32.26 -7.87 -6.33
N ALA A 307 32.47 -6.77 -7.06
CA ALA A 307 33.54 -6.67 -8.04
C ALA A 307 34.91 -6.70 -7.30
N PRO A 308 36.06 -7.02 -7.95
CA PRO A 308 37.26 -7.57 -7.29
C PRO A 308 38.02 -6.65 -6.31
N HIS A 309 37.47 -5.50 -5.94
CA HIS A 309 38.13 -4.49 -5.11
C HIS A 309 37.22 -4.05 -3.96
N GLY A 310 37.19 -4.87 -2.90
CA GLY A 310 36.88 -4.57 -1.50
C GLY A 310 35.86 -3.48 -1.18
N GLY A 311 34.61 -3.89 -0.93
CA GLY A 311 33.58 -3.07 -0.27
C GLY A 311 33.43 -3.47 1.20
N SER A 312 34.21 -2.82 2.06
CA SER A 312 34.27 -3.06 3.51
C SER A 312 32.94 -2.80 4.23
N LEU A 313 32.31 -3.85 4.75
CA LEU A 313 31.62 -3.85 6.05
C LEU A 313 31.52 -5.31 6.55
N GLY A 314 32.57 -5.75 7.26
CA GLY A 314 32.65 -7.07 7.87
C GLY A 314 34.09 -7.58 7.96
N PHE A 315 34.80 -7.22 9.03
CA PHE A 315 36.19 -7.62 9.24
C PHE A 315 36.26 -8.94 10.00
N GLY A 316 36.87 -9.96 9.38
CA GLY A 316 37.29 -11.22 10.02
C GLY A 316 38.69 -11.61 9.53
N ALA A 317 39.48 -12.28 10.37
CA ALA A 317 40.85 -12.67 10.05
C ALA A 317 40.91 -13.67 8.87
N PRO A 318 42.00 -13.71 8.07
CA PRO A 318 42.04 -14.41 6.78
C PRO A 318 41.91 -15.95 6.81
N ASN A 319 41.82 -16.57 7.99
CA ASN A 319 41.85 -18.03 8.17
C ASN A 319 40.79 -18.57 9.14
N THR A 320 39.78 -17.78 9.51
CA THR A 320 38.63 -18.24 10.29
C THR A 320 37.42 -18.36 9.38
N ALA A 321 36.63 -19.42 9.56
CA ALA A 321 35.23 -19.50 9.13
C ALA A 321 34.61 -18.09 9.19
N SER A 322 34.16 -17.55 8.05
CA SER A 322 33.96 -16.11 7.88
C SER A 322 32.84 -15.57 8.80
N GLU A 323 33.21 -15.22 10.02
CA GLU A 323 32.35 -14.64 11.03
C GLU A 323 32.06 -13.17 10.70
N ARG A 324 30.80 -12.77 10.87
CA ARG A 324 30.30 -11.41 10.58
C ARG A 324 29.30 -10.98 11.64
N SER A 325 29.50 -9.80 12.21
CA SER A 325 28.60 -9.23 13.22
C SER A 325 27.83 -8.03 12.67
N PHE A 326 26.55 -7.94 13.04
CA PHE A 326 25.59 -6.92 12.61
C PHE A 326 24.90 -6.33 13.84
N ALA A 327 24.77 -5.00 13.86
CA ALA A 327 24.01 -4.27 14.86
C ALA A 327 22.68 -3.82 14.23
N LEU A 328 21.56 -4.38 14.68
CA LEU A 328 20.24 -4.13 14.12
C LEU A 328 19.37 -3.39 15.13
N LYS A 329 19.00 -2.14 14.84
CA LYS A 329 18.01 -1.38 15.60
C LYS A 329 16.62 -1.68 15.07
N VAL A 330 15.68 -2.03 15.94
CA VAL A 330 14.28 -2.25 15.56
C VAL A 330 13.60 -0.91 15.30
N LEU A 331 12.90 -0.80 14.16
CA LEU A 331 12.09 0.35 13.73
C LEU A 331 10.63 -0.05 13.46
N ASP A 332 10.18 -1.13 14.10
CA ASP A 332 8.85 -1.69 13.93
C ASP A 332 7.95 -1.23 15.08
N ALA A 333 7.18 -0.17 14.83
CA ALA A 333 6.29 0.42 15.83
C ALA A 333 5.14 -0.49 16.31
N TYR A 334 4.92 -1.63 15.64
CA TYR A 334 4.03 -2.69 16.13
C TYR A 334 4.72 -3.67 17.08
N SER A 335 6.02 -3.50 17.34
CA SER A 335 6.83 -4.38 18.17
C SER A 335 6.97 -3.87 19.60
N LYS A 336 7.02 -4.79 20.57
CA LYS A 336 7.45 -4.46 21.95
C LYS A 336 8.92 -4.07 22.01
N GLN A 337 9.69 -4.43 21.00
CA GLN A 337 11.12 -4.21 20.91
C GLN A 337 11.47 -2.97 20.09
N ASP A 338 10.52 -2.08 19.79
CA ASP A 338 10.80 -0.86 19.04
C ASP A 338 11.93 -0.04 19.71
N GLY A 339 12.90 0.38 18.91
CA GLY A 339 14.12 1.05 19.37
C GLY A 339 15.19 0.14 20.00
N GLU A 340 14.91 -1.15 20.26
CA GLU A 340 15.91 -2.10 20.76
C GLU A 340 17.03 -2.32 19.73
N VAL A 341 18.28 -2.39 20.21
CA VAL A 341 19.44 -2.76 19.39
C VAL A 341 19.82 -4.20 19.70
N VAL A 342 19.75 -5.05 18.67
CA VAL A 342 20.09 -6.48 18.74
C VAL A 342 21.38 -6.72 17.96
N GLN A 343 22.35 -7.37 18.60
CA GLN A 343 23.59 -7.79 17.95
C GLN A 343 23.42 -9.20 17.42
N VAL A 344 23.75 -9.43 16.15
CA VAL A 344 23.73 -10.74 15.52
C VAL A 344 25.10 -11.05 14.96
N THR A 345 25.69 -12.15 15.39
CA THR A 345 26.92 -12.67 14.80
C THR A 345 26.60 -13.94 14.03
N VAL A 346 27.01 -14.00 12.76
CA VAL A 346 26.80 -15.15 11.88
C VAL A 346 28.15 -15.70 11.45
N SER A 347 28.33 -17.00 11.60
CA SER A 347 29.56 -17.72 11.24
C SER A 347 29.26 -18.82 10.25
N GLN A 348 29.91 -18.77 9.08
CA GLN A 348 29.74 -19.80 8.06
C GLN A 348 30.57 -21.03 8.41
N THR A 349 29.91 -22.14 8.72
CA THR A 349 30.58 -23.40 9.13
C THR A 349 30.95 -24.28 7.93
N SER A 350 30.16 -24.22 6.85
CA SER A 350 30.46 -24.83 5.55
C SER A 350 29.66 -24.12 4.43
N PRO A 351 29.85 -24.43 3.13
CA PRO A 351 29.02 -23.85 2.07
C PRO A 351 27.52 -24.04 2.35
N GLY A 352 26.77 -22.93 2.42
CA GLY A 352 25.34 -22.94 2.73
C GLY A 352 24.95 -23.26 4.18
N MET A 353 25.91 -23.44 5.09
CA MET A 353 25.66 -23.76 6.50
C MET A 353 26.24 -22.70 7.43
N PHE A 354 25.47 -22.32 8.45
CA PHE A 354 25.78 -21.23 9.36
C PHE A 354 25.47 -21.60 10.81
N SER A 355 26.13 -20.91 11.74
CA SER A 355 25.65 -20.70 13.09
C SER A 355 25.42 -19.21 13.31
N ALA A 356 24.50 -18.86 14.21
CA ALA A 356 24.23 -17.48 14.57
C ALA A 356 24.15 -17.32 16.09
N THR A 357 24.60 -16.18 16.59
CA THR A 357 24.46 -15.77 17.98
C THR A 357 23.71 -14.44 18.02
N VAL A 358 22.58 -14.42 18.72
CA VAL A 358 21.75 -13.23 18.90
C VAL A 358 21.91 -12.73 20.34
N THR A 359 22.39 -11.51 20.49
CA THR A 359 22.68 -10.90 21.79
C THR A 359 21.85 -9.63 21.97
N ARG A 360 21.15 -9.56 23.11
CA ARG A 360 20.31 -8.42 23.51
C ARG A 360 20.88 -7.79 24.78
N LYS A 361 20.59 -6.51 25.02
CA LYS A 361 21.09 -5.81 26.20
C LYS A 361 20.47 -6.41 27.47
N GLY A 362 21.31 -6.95 28.35
CA GLY A 362 20.88 -7.50 29.65
C GLY A 362 20.24 -8.90 29.58
N ALA A 363 20.40 -9.62 28.47
CA ALA A 363 19.98 -11.02 28.34
C ALA A 363 21.16 -11.91 27.93
N GLU A 364 21.09 -13.18 28.27
CA GLU A 364 22.06 -14.18 27.82
C GLU A 364 22.02 -14.34 26.28
N PRO A 365 23.17 -14.48 25.61
CA PRO A 365 23.21 -14.72 24.16
C PRO A 365 22.49 -16.00 23.77
N VAL A 366 21.66 -15.92 22.73
CA VAL A 366 20.99 -17.08 22.13
C VAL A 366 21.82 -17.60 20.97
N VAL A 367 22.28 -18.84 21.06
CA VAL A 367 23.06 -19.50 20.00
C VAL A 367 22.17 -20.45 19.21
N ILE A 368 22.16 -20.27 17.89
CA ILE A 368 21.41 -21.08 16.94
C ILE A 368 22.40 -21.74 15.99
N GLU A 369 22.56 -23.05 16.12
CA GLU A 369 23.48 -23.84 15.30
C GLU A 369 22.77 -24.51 14.12
N LYS A 370 23.55 -25.03 13.17
CA LYS A 370 23.09 -25.89 12.06
C LYS A 370 22.02 -25.23 11.18
N ILE A 371 22.23 -23.95 10.87
CA ILE A 371 21.35 -23.17 10.00
C ILE A 371 21.74 -23.43 8.55
N ALA A 372 20.91 -24.15 7.79
CA ALA A 372 21.11 -24.29 6.35
C ALA A 372 20.40 -23.14 5.64
N CYS A 373 21.09 -22.36 4.82
CA CYS A 373 20.50 -21.23 4.11
C CYS A 373 20.79 -21.33 2.61
N THR A 374 19.73 -21.20 1.82
CA THR A 374 19.82 -21.02 0.37
C THR A 374 19.22 -19.68 0.01
N SER A 375 19.90 -18.96 -0.86
CA SER A 375 19.55 -17.58 -1.22
C SER A 375 19.39 -17.43 -2.73
N SER A 376 18.49 -16.55 -3.13
CA SER A 376 18.42 -16.05 -4.50
C SER A 376 18.25 -14.54 -4.49
N THR A 377 18.94 -13.86 -5.40
CA THR A 377 18.92 -12.40 -5.51
C THR A 377 18.30 -12.01 -6.85
N PRO A 378 16.96 -12.04 -6.98
CA PRO A 378 16.29 -11.82 -8.26
C PRO A 378 16.39 -10.36 -8.76
N LYS A 379 16.61 -9.38 -7.88
CA LYS A 379 16.84 -7.95 -8.18
C LYS A 379 17.84 -7.39 -7.16
N SER A 380 18.64 -6.39 -7.51
CA SER A 380 19.82 -5.95 -6.72
C SER A 380 19.57 -5.52 -5.27
N LEU A 381 18.32 -5.27 -4.85
CA LEU A 381 17.98 -4.81 -3.49
C LEU A 381 17.23 -5.84 -2.63
N ALA A 382 16.73 -6.94 -3.21
CA ALA A 382 15.91 -7.93 -2.51
C ALA A 382 16.54 -9.33 -2.58
N THR A 383 16.78 -9.93 -1.41
CA THR A 383 17.34 -11.28 -1.27
C THR A 383 16.27 -12.20 -0.71
N LYS A 384 15.89 -13.23 -1.47
CA LYS A 384 14.98 -14.28 -0.98
C LYS A 384 15.80 -15.38 -0.33
N LEU A 385 15.44 -15.73 0.90
CA LEU A 385 16.08 -16.78 1.68
C LEU A 385 15.11 -17.94 1.91
N THR A 386 15.64 -19.15 1.82
CA THR A 386 15.03 -20.35 2.40
C THR A 386 16.02 -20.89 3.41
N THR A 387 15.64 -20.76 4.68
CA THR A 387 16.50 -21.07 5.83
C THR A 387 15.88 -22.20 6.63
N PHE A 388 16.66 -23.25 6.88
CA PHE A 388 16.29 -24.36 7.75
C PHE A 388 16.97 -24.13 9.09
N PHE A 389 16.17 -23.65 10.05
CA PHE A 389 16.54 -23.63 11.45
C PHE A 389 16.30 -25.01 12.06
N PRO A 390 16.89 -25.35 13.22
CA PRO A 390 16.71 -26.66 13.85
C PRO A 390 15.25 -27.09 14.07
N GLY A 391 14.32 -26.14 14.24
CA GLY A 391 12.91 -26.41 14.51
C GLY A 391 11.93 -26.02 13.40
N GLU A 392 12.36 -25.26 12.39
CA GLU A 392 11.45 -24.72 11.38
C GLU A 392 12.17 -24.36 10.07
N ARG A 393 11.44 -24.51 8.97
CA ARG A 393 11.84 -23.96 7.67
C ARG A 393 11.18 -22.60 7.47
N ILE A 394 11.99 -21.57 7.32
CA ILE A 394 11.53 -20.20 7.17
C ILE A 394 11.87 -19.67 5.78
N HIS A 395 10.85 -19.15 5.12
CA HIS A 395 10.98 -18.37 3.89
C HIS A 395 10.94 -16.88 4.25
N SER A 396 11.90 -16.13 3.73
CA SER A 396 11.93 -14.68 3.93
C SER A 396 12.38 -13.92 2.69
N THR A 397 11.95 -12.67 2.61
CA THR A 397 12.50 -11.68 1.69
C THR A 397 13.17 -10.59 2.52
N VAL A 398 14.46 -10.36 2.27
CA VAL A 398 15.24 -9.32 2.94
C VAL A 398 15.54 -8.22 1.92
N VAL A 399 15.00 -7.04 2.16
CA VAL A 399 15.19 -5.87 1.30
C VAL A 399 16.11 -4.88 1.99
N ARG A 400 17.19 -4.47 1.32
CA ARG A 400 18.10 -3.45 1.81
C ARG A 400 17.87 -2.15 1.05
N THR A 401 17.81 -1.05 1.77
CA THR A 401 17.78 0.28 1.16
C THR A 401 18.99 1.06 1.63
N THR A 402 19.87 1.44 0.69
CA THR A 402 20.94 2.40 0.96
C THR A 402 20.35 3.80 0.90
N PRO A 403 20.76 4.72 1.80
CA PRO A 403 20.38 6.11 1.69
C PRO A 403 20.86 6.66 0.35
N ASN A 404 20.04 7.49 -0.31
CA ASN A 404 20.54 8.32 -1.41
C ASN A 404 21.57 9.31 -0.84
N ALA A 405 22.49 9.80 -1.67
CA ALA A 405 23.57 10.73 -1.27
C ALA A 405 23.11 12.02 -0.53
N THR A 406 21.80 12.27 -0.46
CA THR A 406 21.15 13.41 0.21
C THR A 406 20.45 13.05 1.53
N GLU A 407 20.39 11.78 1.94
CA GLU A 407 19.74 11.33 3.17
C GLU A 407 20.78 10.83 4.17
N THR A 408 20.84 11.46 5.34
CA THR A 408 21.77 11.15 6.45
C THR A 408 21.30 9.98 7.33
N GLN A 409 20.44 9.08 6.83
CA GLN A 409 19.84 8.01 7.64
C GLN A 409 20.62 6.69 7.56
N ASP A 410 20.45 5.83 8.58
CA ASP A 410 21.02 4.48 8.62
C ASP A 410 20.53 3.61 7.45
N SER A 411 21.33 2.63 7.03
CA SER A 411 20.92 1.65 6.02
C SER A 411 19.76 0.80 6.56
N LYS A 412 18.55 0.97 6.01
CA LYS A 412 17.41 0.16 6.45
C LYS A 412 17.45 -1.25 5.87
N VAL A 413 16.98 -2.20 6.67
CA VAL A 413 16.80 -3.60 6.32
C VAL A 413 15.37 -3.98 6.67
N VAL A 414 14.58 -4.35 5.67
CA VAL A 414 13.20 -4.81 5.86
C VAL A 414 13.15 -6.31 5.64
N VAL A 415 12.64 -7.05 6.62
CA VAL A 415 12.46 -8.50 6.56
C VAL A 415 10.97 -8.80 6.43
N PHE A 416 10.61 -9.55 5.40
CA PHE A 416 9.30 -10.17 5.28
C PHE A 416 9.46 -11.65 5.66
N GLN A 417 8.80 -12.08 6.73
CA GLN A 417 8.85 -13.46 7.23
C GLN A 417 7.47 -13.86 7.72
N HIS A 418 7.00 -15.07 7.37
CA HIS A 418 5.65 -15.54 7.75
C HIS A 418 4.51 -14.57 7.41
N GLY A 419 4.66 -13.82 6.32
CA GLY A 419 3.69 -12.81 5.90
C GLY A 419 3.67 -11.55 6.78
N VAL A 420 4.70 -11.33 7.59
CA VAL A 420 4.87 -10.19 8.48
C VAL A 420 6.04 -9.33 8.00
N ARG A 421 5.83 -8.02 7.89
CA ARG A 421 6.88 -7.02 7.63
C ARG A 421 7.51 -6.55 8.94
N THR A 422 8.83 -6.65 9.07
CA THR A 422 9.62 -6.06 10.16
C THR A 422 10.67 -5.11 9.60
N GLU A 423 10.71 -3.87 10.11
CA GLU A 423 11.67 -2.84 9.69
C GLU A 423 12.79 -2.70 10.72
N LEU A 424 14.03 -2.71 10.24
CA LEU A 424 15.24 -2.60 11.03
C LEU A 424 16.17 -1.53 10.41
N ALA A 425 17.01 -0.91 11.23
CA ALA A 425 18.16 -0.15 10.78
C ALA A 425 19.45 -0.93 11.06
N LEU A 426 20.30 -1.07 10.05
CA LEU A 426 21.65 -1.60 10.21
C LEU A 426 22.54 -0.46 10.68
N LEU A 427 22.94 -0.51 11.95
CA LEU A 427 23.79 0.50 12.55
C LEU A 427 25.26 0.30 12.12
N PRO A 428 25.98 1.40 11.85
CA PRO A 428 27.41 1.32 11.62
C PRO A 428 28.16 0.87 12.89
N PRO A 429 29.39 0.34 12.75
CA PRO A 429 30.23 0.05 13.90
C PRO A 429 30.56 1.34 14.69
N LYS A 430 30.65 1.23 16.02
CA LYS A 430 30.95 2.38 16.92
C LYS A 430 32.23 3.16 16.57
N TRP A 431 33.23 2.50 15.99
CA TRP A 431 34.47 3.16 15.54
C TRP A 431 34.26 4.00 14.27
N PHE A 432 33.27 3.67 13.44
CA PHE A 432 32.93 4.37 12.20
C PHE A 432 32.13 5.65 12.47
N GLU A 433 31.23 5.66 13.46
CA GLU A 433 30.52 6.87 13.93
C GLU A 433 31.51 7.95 14.42
N LYS A 434 32.54 7.53 15.17
CA LYS A 434 33.57 8.44 15.70
C LYS A 434 34.43 9.07 14.58
N ALA A 435 34.56 8.41 13.43
CA ALA A 435 35.29 8.92 12.27
C ALA A 435 34.46 9.90 11.42
N LEU A 436 33.12 9.81 11.47
CA LEU A 436 32.21 10.63 10.65
C LEU A 436 31.68 11.90 11.35
N GLY A 437 31.84 12.03 12.67
CA GLY A 437 31.51 13.29 13.38
C GLY A 437 30.03 13.68 13.37
N LEU A 438 29.12 12.73 13.12
CA LEU A 438 27.67 12.97 13.08
C LEU A 438 27.15 13.28 14.50
N LYS A 439 26.64 14.51 14.71
CA LYS A 439 25.85 14.89 15.90
C LYS A 439 24.36 14.92 15.52
N GLU A 440 23.53 14.13 16.21
CA GLU A 440 22.08 14.36 16.22
C GLU A 440 21.78 15.73 16.85
N ILE A 441 20.89 16.51 16.24
CA ILE A 441 20.34 17.71 16.88
C ILE A 441 19.21 17.24 17.80
N ALA A 442 19.57 16.99 19.07
CA ALA A 442 18.60 16.70 20.11
C ALA A 442 17.58 17.84 20.23
N ALA A 443 16.35 17.52 20.66
CA ALA A 443 15.29 18.48 20.99
C ALA A 443 14.65 19.25 19.80
N SER A 444 14.34 18.55 18.70
CA SER A 444 13.57 19.14 17.59
C SER A 444 12.43 18.24 17.10
N VAL A 445 11.40 18.86 16.54
CA VAL A 445 10.33 18.19 15.77
C VAL A 445 10.55 18.53 14.30
N VAL A 446 10.61 17.50 13.46
CA VAL A 446 10.79 17.64 12.01
C VAL A 446 9.50 17.35 11.26
N ALA A 447 9.38 17.90 10.06
CA ALA A 447 8.35 17.58 9.10
C ALA A 447 8.47 16.09 8.75
N PRO A 448 7.45 15.26 9.05
CA PRO A 448 7.53 13.81 8.87
C PRO A 448 7.55 13.42 7.38
N MET A 449 7.01 14.30 6.55
CA MET A 449 6.89 14.19 5.10
C MET A 449 6.90 15.60 4.51
N PRO A 450 7.07 15.78 3.20
CA PRO A 450 6.89 17.09 2.60
C PRO A 450 5.42 17.52 2.76
N CYS A 451 5.25 18.77 3.16
CA CYS A 451 3.97 19.27 3.62
C CYS A 451 3.92 20.79 3.54
N LYS A 452 2.72 21.35 3.53
CA LYS A 452 2.49 22.79 3.70
C LYS A 452 2.08 23.08 5.14
N VAL A 453 2.70 24.07 5.79
CA VAL A 453 2.26 24.52 7.12
C VAL A 453 0.95 25.29 6.97
N LEU A 454 -0.13 24.79 7.57
CA LEU A 454 -1.44 25.47 7.56
C LEU A 454 -1.56 26.48 8.70
N ARG A 455 -1.06 26.17 9.89
CA ARG A 455 -1.05 27.09 11.03
C ARG A 455 -0.17 26.54 12.14
N ASN A 456 0.39 27.43 12.95
CA ASN A 456 1.08 27.08 14.19
C ASN A 456 0.07 27.17 15.34
N GLU A 457 0.00 26.14 16.17
CA GLU A 457 -0.91 26.04 17.33
C GLU A 457 -0.25 26.55 18.62
N VAL A 458 1.04 26.92 18.57
CA VAL A 458 1.84 27.41 19.70
C VAL A 458 2.69 28.62 19.27
N ALA A 459 3.18 29.37 20.24
CA ALA A 459 4.12 30.49 20.04
C ALA A 459 5.55 30.16 20.51
N GLU A 460 6.54 30.91 20.02
CA GLU A 460 7.90 30.88 20.58
C GLU A 460 7.88 31.35 22.04
N GLY A 461 8.59 30.64 22.91
CA GLY A 461 8.60 30.81 24.36
C GLY A 461 7.47 30.08 25.10
N GLU A 462 6.55 29.41 24.40
CA GLU A 462 5.43 28.72 25.02
C GLU A 462 5.85 27.39 25.66
N VAL A 463 5.34 27.12 26.86
CA VAL A 463 5.55 25.85 27.57
C VAL A 463 4.49 24.85 27.13
N VAL A 464 4.92 23.73 26.54
CA VAL A 464 4.04 22.69 26.01
C VAL A 464 4.20 21.39 26.78
N LYS A 465 3.11 20.64 26.90
CA LYS A 465 3.10 19.27 27.43
C LYS A 465 3.22 18.24 26.31
N LYS A 466 3.75 17.07 26.62
CA LYS A 466 3.72 15.91 25.72
C LYS A 466 2.30 15.66 25.23
N GLY A 467 2.14 15.56 23.91
CA GLY A 467 0.87 15.40 23.23
C GLY A 467 0.13 16.70 22.87
N ALA A 468 0.61 17.87 23.32
CA ALA A 468 0.03 19.16 22.93
C ALA A 468 0.17 19.40 21.42
N PRO A 469 -0.86 19.96 20.74
CA PRO A 469 -0.73 20.40 19.35
C PRO A 469 0.39 21.42 19.20
N LEU A 470 1.18 21.32 18.13
CA LEU A 470 2.26 22.27 17.82
C LEU A 470 2.01 22.97 16.49
N VAL A 471 1.80 22.21 15.42
CA VAL A 471 1.66 22.72 14.05
C VAL A 471 0.62 21.88 13.32
N VAL A 472 -0.25 22.52 12.55
CA VAL A 472 -1.13 21.82 11.61
C VAL A 472 -0.53 21.93 10.22
N ILE A 473 -0.38 20.80 9.56
CA ILE A 473 0.18 20.69 8.23
C ILE A 473 -0.85 20.11 7.27
N GLU A 474 -0.78 20.50 6.00
CA GLU A 474 -1.48 19.88 4.89
C GLU A 474 -0.47 19.04 4.10
N SER A 475 -0.75 17.75 3.99
CA SER A 475 -0.09 16.87 3.01
C SER A 475 -1.13 15.93 2.44
N MET A 476 -1.02 15.60 1.15
CA MET A 476 -1.95 14.68 0.48
C MET A 476 -3.44 15.09 0.59
N LYS A 477 -3.71 16.39 0.63
CA LYS A 477 -5.05 17.00 0.82
C LYS A 477 -5.72 16.63 2.16
N MET A 478 -4.94 16.18 3.13
CA MET A 478 -5.37 15.90 4.50
C MET A 478 -4.67 16.85 5.48
N GLU A 479 -5.43 17.37 6.45
CA GLU A 479 -4.86 18.12 7.57
C GLU A 479 -4.36 17.15 8.63
N THR A 480 -3.12 17.33 9.08
CA THR A 480 -2.52 16.54 10.15
C THR A 480 -2.00 17.47 11.24
N VAL A 481 -2.34 17.17 12.50
CA VAL A 481 -1.85 17.91 13.67
C VAL A 481 -0.58 17.25 14.17
N ILE A 482 0.55 17.93 14.05
CA ILE A 482 1.82 17.55 14.66
C ILE A 482 1.77 17.89 16.14
N ARG A 483 2.03 16.90 17.00
CA ARG A 483 1.95 17.01 18.46
C ARG A 483 3.32 16.90 19.11
N SER A 484 3.47 17.49 20.28
CA SER A 484 4.73 17.48 21.02
C SER A 484 5.10 16.06 21.48
N PRO A 485 6.32 15.57 21.21
CA PRO A 485 6.78 14.27 21.70
C PRO A 485 7.17 14.30 23.18
N GLN A 486 7.38 15.49 23.75
CA GLN A 486 7.91 15.72 25.10
C GLN A 486 7.30 16.96 25.77
N ASP A 487 7.52 17.10 27.06
CA ASP A 487 7.34 18.38 27.75
C ASP A 487 8.51 19.31 27.39
N GLY A 488 8.30 20.62 27.26
CA GLY A 488 9.39 21.55 26.98
C GLY A 488 8.94 22.97 26.63
N VAL A 489 9.91 23.86 26.42
CA VAL A 489 9.68 25.24 25.98
C VAL A 489 10.01 25.34 24.49
N VAL A 490 9.10 25.91 23.70
CA VAL A 490 9.31 26.13 22.27
C VAL A 490 10.33 27.24 22.08
N LYS A 491 11.56 26.88 21.69
CA LYS A 491 12.63 27.86 21.41
C LYS A 491 12.36 28.63 20.12
N LYS A 492 11.93 27.92 19.07
CA LYS A 492 11.77 28.52 17.74
C LYS A 492 10.79 27.74 16.86
N LEU A 493 9.96 28.48 16.13
CA LEU A 493 9.16 27.97 15.01
C LEU A 493 9.90 28.33 13.73
N THR A 494 10.37 27.32 13.02
CA THR A 494 11.28 27.51 11.88
C THR A 494 10.56 27.88 10.58
N HIS A 495 9.23 27.70 10.52
CA HIS A 495 8.39 27.95 9.35
C HIS A 495 7.10 28.68 9.71
N LYS A 496 6.60 29.47 8.77
CA LYS A 496 5.36 30.25 8.88
C LYS A 496 4.20 29.55 8.18
N GLU A 497 2.99 29.95 8.53
CA GLU A 497 1.78 29.56 7.80
C GLU A 497 1.92 29.87 6.30
N GLY A 498 1.61 28.88 5.47
CA GLY A 498 1.76 28.93 4.02
C GLY A 498 3.03 28.28 3.47
N ASP A 499 4.07 28.09 4.30
CA ASP A 499 5.36 27.56 3.86
C ASP A 499 5.27 26.08 3.44
N ILE A 500 6.04 25.71 2.41
CA ILE A 500 6.18 24.32 1.96
C ILE A 500 7.51 23.76 2.46
N CYS A 501 7.44 22.71 3.27
CA CYS A 501 8.56 22.03 3.90
C CYS A 501 8.83 20.68 3.21
N LYS A 502 10.09 20.23 3.20
CA LYS A 502 10.45 18.86 2.77
C LYS A 502 10.45 17.93 3.98
N ALA A 503 10.39 16.61 3.73
CA ALA A 503 10.61 15.61 4.77
C ALA A 503 11.94 15.88 5.51
N GLY A 504 11.93 15.73 6.83
CA GLY A 504 13.09 15.94 7.70
C GLY A 504 13.44 17.40 7.96
N THR A 505 12.73 18.36 7.36
CA THR A 505 12.94 19.79 7.69
C THR A 505 12.44 20.05 9.11
N VAL A 506 13.25 20.67 9.96
CA VAL A 506 12.84 21.06 11.31
C VAL A 506 11.62 21.97 11.22
N LEU A 507 10.63 21.76 12.09
CA LEU A 507 9.44 22.59 12.25
C LEU A 507 9.49 23.35 13.57
N VAL A 508 9.79 22.64 14.66
CA VAL A 508 9.85 23.19 16.02
C VAL A 508 11.17 22.81 16.67
N LEU A 509 11.85 23.80 17.25
CA LEU A 509 13.00 23.59 18.13
C LEU A 509 12.56 23.81 19.56
N PHE A 510 12.94 22.91 20.46
CA PHE A 510 12.81 23.11 21.90
C PHE A 510 14.08 23.75 22.47
N GLU A 511 13.96 24.34 23.66
CA GLU A 511 15.14 24.69 24.44
C GLU A 511 15.86 23.41 24.88
N GLU A 512 17.19 23.41 24.83
CA GLU A 512 17.98 22.31 25.40
C GLU A 512 17.84 22.39 26.92
N GLU A 513 17.34 21.32 27.56
CA GLU A 513 17.48 21.18 29.01
C GLU A 513 18.97 21.19 29.31
N ALA A 514 19.43 22.19 30.07
CA ALA A 514 20.79 22.21 30.59
C ALA A 514 21.00 20.89 31.33
N ALA A 515 21.86 20.03 30.79
CA ALA A 515 22.26 18.80 31.45
C ALA A 515 22.78 19.18 32.84
N ASN A 516 22.01 18.86 33.88
CA ASN A 516 22.50 18.94 35.24
C ASN A 516 23.66 17.95 35.36
N GLU A 517 24.88 18.49 35.34
CA GLU A 517 26.06 17.81 35.84
C GLU A 517 25.82 17.52 37.34
N ALA A 518 25.34 16.31 37.63
CA ALA A 518 25.25 15.80 38.99
C ALA A 518 26.23 14.63 39.15
N SER A 519 27.38 14.97 39.72
CA SER A 519 28.35 14.22 40.55
C SER A 519 28.16 12.71 40.70
#